data_AF-A0A535E8X8-F1
#
_entry.id   AF-A0A535E8X8-F1
#
_cell.length_a   1.000
_cell.length_b   1.000
_cell.length_c   1.000
_cell.angle_alpha   90.00
_cell.angle_beta   90.00
_cell.angle_gamma   90.00
#
_symmetry.space_group_name_H-M   'P 1'
#
loop_
_entity.id
_entity.type
_entity.pdbx_description
1 polymer ?
#
loop_
_entity_poly.entity_id
_entity_poly.type
_entity_poly.pdbx_seq_one_letter_code
_entity_poly.pdbx_strand_id
1 'polypeptide(L)'
;MPRTVELDEFTGKASILIDAVAAGDESVVVVRGGAPIAVLAPLGAPESQAVLADLPRWEEWVHEVRESFAEAAGRALAPQVPLPDPPLLDKTLLGFDPAAGVIGSDAGREYLTLQLERLSMPVRDEELLSAVYAAVLRLCEDKEQVYEPDLRVLAQEVIAEAPQRLRLLAVTVTSSTGLPATAEVTLELGQGPAMRREHGDGPLDAAFKAIQRLTQLEPVVENFSVVAATPGRDAMAEAVIGLVLDGRRAVGSGASTNAIEAGIHAYVNALNFLIEARMPA
;
A
#
# COMPACT_ATOMS: atom_id res chain seq x y z
N MET A 1 27.88 -1.03 -8.42
CA MET A 1 27.19 -2.27 -8.86
C MET A 1 26.51 -2.85 -7.64
N PRO A 2 25.27 -3.36 -7.76
CA PRO A 2 24.53 -3.84 -6.62
C PRO A 2 25.22 -5.05 -5.97
N ARG A 3 25.30 -5.03 -4.64
CA ARG A 3 25.87 -6.10 -3.84
C ARG A 3 24.87 -7.23 -3.72
N THR A 4 25.26 -8.45 -4.08
CA THR A 4 24.39 -9.62 -3.92
C THR A 4 24.64 -10.30 -2.57
N VAL A 5 23.59 -10.64 -1.84
CA VAL A 5 23.64 -11.33 -0.54
C VAL A 5 22.61 -12.46 -0.49
N GLU A 6 22.96 -13.62 0.04
CA GLU A 6 21.98 -14.68 0.32
C GLU A 6 21.05 -14.28 1.47
N LEU A 7 19.81 -14.76 1.46
CA LEU A 7 18.77 -14.39 2.43
C LEU A 7 19.19 -14.66 3.88
N ASP A 8 19.87 -15.77 4.12
CA ASP A 8 20.35 -16.13 5.45
C ASP A 8 21.43 -15.15 5.94
N GLU A 9 22.29 -14.67 5.01
CA GLU A 9 23.28 -13.65 5.30
C GLU A 9 22.63 -12.28 5.52
N PHE A 10 21.62 -11.94 4.72
CA PHE A 10 20.86 -10.70 4.87
C PHE A 10 20.21 -10.62 6.25
N THR A 11 19.56 -11.71 6.70
CA THR A 11 18.87 -11.75 7.99
C THR A 11 19.82 -11.48 9.16
N GLY A 12 21.06 -11.98 9.10
CA GLY A 12 22.09 -11.74 10.12
C GLY A 12 22.73 -10.36 10.10
N LYS A 13 22.58 -9.60 9.00
CA LYS A 13 23.23 -8.29 8.78
C LYS A 13 22.24 -7.18 8.38
N ALA A 14 20.95 -7.41 8.56
CA ALA A 14 19.89 -6.57 8.01
C ALA A 14 20.08 -5.09 8.38
N SER A 15 20.33 -4.78 9.65
CA SER A 15 20.55 -3.40 10.11
C SER A 15 21.69 -2.71 9.37
N ILE A 16 22.86 -3.37 9.25
CA ILE A 16 24.04 -2.78 8.60
C ILE A 16 23.80 -2.55 7.10
N LEU A 17 23.16 -3.51 6.44
CA LEU A 17 22.86 -3.42 5.02
C LEU A 17 21.79 -2.36 4.74
N ILE A 18 20.78 -2.24 5.60
CA ILE A 18 19.77 -1.18 5.53
C ILE A 18 20.43 0.18 5.77
N ASP A 19 21.30 0.30 6.77
CA ASP A 19 22.02 1.55 7.07
C ASP A 19 22.93 1.98 5.90
N ALA A 20 23.60 1.02 5.24
CA ALA A 20 24.42 1.28 4.06
C ALA A 20 23.58 1.74 2.85
N VAL A 21 22.41 1.12 2.65
CA VAL A 21 21.45 1.53 1.62
C VAL A 21 20.87 2.92 1.94
N ALA A 22 20.55 3.19 3.20
CA ALA A 22 20.01 4.47 3.65
C ALA A 22 21.03 5.61 3.56
N ALA A 23 22.31 5.31 3.80
CA ALA A 23 23.42 6.25 3.61
C ALA A 23 23.68 6.60 2.13
N GLY A 24 23.10 5.84 1.19
CA GLY A 24 23.30 6.04 -0.24
C GLY A 24 24.55 5.36 -0.80
N ASP A 25 25.19 4.50 -0.01
CA ASP A 25 26.49 3.93 -0.35
C ASP A 25 26.38 2.80 -1.39
N GLU A 26 25.36 1.95 -1.28
CA GLU A 26 25.18 0.81 -2.18
C GLU A 26 23.72 0.30 -2.28
N SER A 27 23.37 -0.28 -3.43
CA SER A 27 22.17 -1.09 -3.62
C SER A 27 22.48 -2.56 -3.30
N VAL A 28 21.55 -3.28 -2.67
CA VAL A 28 21.70 -4.67 -2.22
C VAL A 28 20.62 -5.54 -2.88
N VAL A 29 21.03 -6.61 -3.55
CA VAL A 29 20.14 -7.65 -4.10
C VAL A 29 20.17 -8.85 -3.18
N VAL A 30 19.03 -9.18 -2.58
CA VAL A 30 18.88 -10.38 -1.75
C VAL A 30 18.48 -11.55 -2.64
N VAL A 31 19.21 -12.65 -2.53
CA VAL A 31 18.96 -13.91 -3.26
C VAL A 31 18.62 -15.05 -2.31
N ARG A 32 17.93 -16.08 -2.80
CA ARG A 32 17.73 -17.36 -2.09
C ARG A 32 18.11 -18.48 -3.05
N GLY A 33 19.19 -19.18 -2.75
CA GLY A 33 19.70 -20.24 -3.63
C GLY A 33 20.10 -19.72 -5.01
N GLY A 34 20.71 -18.52 -5.04
CA GLY A 34 21.11 -17.83 -6.26
C GLY A 34 19.98 -17.14 -7.05
N ALA A 35 18.71 -17.29 -6.66
CA ALA A 35 17.58 -16.60 -7.28
C ALA A 35 17.28 -15.28 -6.55
N PRO A 36 17.19 -14.12 -7.24
CA PRO A 36 16.87 -12.84 -6.60
C PRO A 36 15.43 -12.81 -6.07
N ILE A 37 15.26 -12.29 -4.86
CA ILE A 37 13.97 -12.22 -4.17
C ILE A 37 13.64 -10.82 -3.62
N ALA A 38 14.63 -9.94 -3.46
CA ALA A 38 14.42 -8.55 -3.06
C ALA A 38 15.57 -7.65 -3.53
N VAL A 39 15.30 -6.35 -3.70
CA VAL A 39 16.30 -5.33 -3.97
C VAL A 39 16.10 -4.18 -2.98
N LEU A 40 17.13 -3.82 -2.24
CA LEU A 40 17.18 -2.61 -1.42
C LEU A 40 18.06 -1.61 -2.15
N ALA A 41 17.56 -0.40 -2.39
CA ALA A 41 18.33 0.61 -3.09
C ALA A 41 18.10 1.99 -2.46
N PRO A 42 19.11 2.89 -2.46
CA PRO A 42 18.95 4.25 -1.97
C PRO A 42 17.88 5.00 -2.75
N LEU A 43 17.09 5.88 -2.14
CA LEU A 43 15.96 6.58 -2.81
C LEU A 43 16.38 7.34 -4.10
N GLY A 44 17.63 7.78 -4.19
CA GLY A 44 18.20 8.45 -5.37
C GLY A 44 18.93 7.54 -6.36
N ALA A 45 19.09 6.24 -6.08
CA ALA A 45 19.82 5.32 -6.93
C ALA A 45 19.03 5.01 -8.22
N PRO A 46 19.71 4.76 -9.35
CA PRO A 46 19.04 4.41 -10.62
C PRO A 46 18.09 3.22 -10.49
N GLU A 47 18.40 2.24 -9.64
CA GLU A 47 17.54 1.07 -9.39
C GLU A 47 16.27 1.44 -8.61
N SER A 48 16.34 2.37 -7.66
CA SER A 48 15.16 2.90 -6.96
C SER A 48 14.33 3.81 -7.85
N GLN A 49 15.00 4.60 -8.70
CA GLN A 49 14.33 5.38 -9.72
C GLN A 49 13.70 4.49 -10.78
N ALA A 50 14.20 3.28 -11.04
CA ALA A 50 13.54 2.32 -11.93
C ALA A 50 12.31 1.64 -11.31
N VAL A 51 12.20 1.64 -9.98
CA VAL A 51 11.01 1.16 -9.23
C VAL A 51 9.98 2.28 -9.04
N LEU A 52 10.43 3.53 -8.91
CA LEU A 52 9.59 4.72 -8.70
C LEU A 52 9.21 5.46 -9.99
N ALA A 53 10.04 5.37 -11.02
CA ALA A 53 9.65 5.70 -12.36
C ALA A 53 8.93 4.47 -12.90
N ASP A 54 7.61 4.56 -13.00
CA ASP A 54 6.95 4.00 -14.16
C ASP A 54 7.66 4.62 -15.38
N LEU A 55 8.71 3.95 -15.86
CA LEU A 55 9.03 4.06 -17.27
C LEU A 55 7.72 3.74 -17.98
N PRO A 56 7.19 4.62 -18.83
CA PRO A 56 6.07 4.24 -19.68
C PRO A 56 6.44 2.90 -20.33
N ARG A 57 5.63 1.85 -20.12
CA ARG A 57 5.90 0.46 -20.54
C ARG A 57 6.92 -0.31 -19.67
N TRP A 58 7.00 -0.06 -18.35
CA TRP A 58 7.85 -0.84 -17.42
C TRP A 58 7.60 -2.36 -17.49
N GLU A 59 6.39 -2.77 -17.86
CA GLU A 59 6.01 -4.17 -18.12
C GLU A 59 6.86 -4.77 -19.25
N GLU A 60 7.16 -3.98 -20.28
CA GLU A 60 8.04 -4.36 -21.38
C GLU A 60 9.50 -4.36 -20.98
N TRP A 61 9.94 -3.43 -20.13
CA TRP A 61 11.29 -3.46 -19.59
C TRP A 61 11.51 -4.69 -18.70
N VAL A 62 10.55 -5.05 -17.84
CA VAL A 62 10.58 -6.28 -17.05
C VAL A 62 10.57 -7.51 -17.97
N HIS A 63 9.81 -7.47 -19.07
CA HIS A 63 9.81 -8.52 -20.07
C HIS A 63 11.16 -8.64 -20.78
N GLU A 64 11.73 -7.54 -21.28
CA GLU A 64 13.03 -7.46 -21.95
C GLU A 64 14.17 -7.89 -21.04
N VAL A 65 14.16 -7.45 -19.78
CA VAL A 65 15.12 -7.89 -18.76
C VAL A 65 14.97 -9.38 -18.54
N ARG A 66 13.76 -9.90 -18.34
CA ARG A 66 13.51 -11.34 -18.15
C ARG A 66 13.96 -12.16 -19.35
N GLU A 67 13.66 -11.74 -20.57
CA GLU A 67 14.07 -12.40 -21.82
C GLU A 67 15.59 -12.37 -21.99
N SER A 68 16.21 -11.21 -21.76
CA SER A 68 17.67 -11.05 -21.81
C SER A 68 18.37 -11.91 -20.76
N PHE A 69 17.78 -12.07 -19.57
CA PHE A 69 18.26 -12.98 -18.54
C PHE A 69 18.13 -14.45 -18.95
N ALA A 70 17.03 -14.83 -19.60
CA ALA A 70 16.80 -16.19 -20.11
C ALA A 70 17.83 -16.57 -21.18
N GLU A 71 18.09 -15.64 -22.09
CA GLU A 71 19.05 -15.79 -23.18
C GLU A 71 20.49 -15.87 -22.63
N ALA A 72 20.86 -14.97 -21.72
CA ALA A 72 22.18 -14.98 -21.07
C ALA A 72 22.41 -16.22 -20.19
N ALA A 73 21.37 -16.78 -19.58
CA ALA A 73 21.44 -17.98 -18.76
C ALA A 73 21.37 -19.29 -19.57
N GLY A 74 21.13 -19.22 -20.90
CA GLY A 74 20.98 -20.38 -21.77
C GLY A 74 19.83 -21.32 -21.37
N ARG A 75 18.82 -20.80 -20.67
CA ARG A 75 17.70 -21.56 -20.12
C ARG A 75 16.41 -20.83 -20.43
N ALA A 76 15.44 -21.55 -21.00
CA ALA A 76 14.09 -21.03 -21.11
C ALA A 76 13.58 -20.66 -19.71
N LEU A 77 12.94 -19.50 -19.58
CA LEU A 77 12.19 -19.16 -18.37
C LEU A 77 11.19 -20.28 -18.11
N ALA A 78 11.23 -20.83 -16.90
CA ALA A 78 10.17 -21.72 -16.47
C ALA A 78 8.83 -20.98 -16.64
N PRO A 79 7.76 -21.67 -17.06
CA PRO A 79 6.43 -21.07 -17.04
C PRO A 79 6.19 -20.50 -15.65
N GLN A 80 5.58 -19.32 -15.57
CA GLN A 80 5.21 -18.74 -14.29
C GLN A 80 4.34 -19.75 -13.56
N VAL A 81 4.89 -20.36 -12.52
CA VAL A 81 4.12 -21.15 -11.58
C VAL A 81 3.38 -20.10 -10.75
N PRO A 82 2.04 -20.07 -10.76
CA PRO A 82 1.30 -19.19 -9.87
C PRO A 82 1.82 -19.41 -8.45
N LEU A 83 2.14 -18.33 -7.75
CA LEU A 83 2.47 -18.46 -6.34
C LEU A 83 1.30 -19.17 -5.67
N PRO A 84 1.56 -20.13 -4.77
CA PRO A 84 0.48 -20.74 -4.00
C PRO A 84 -0.26 -19.63 -3.25
N ASP A 85 -1.57 -19.77 -3.15
CA ASP A 85 -2.38 -18.81 -2.41
C ASP A 85 -1.83 -18.68 -0.98
N PRO A 86 -1.82 -17.45 -0.43
CA PRO A 86 -1.34 -17.23 0.92
C PRO A 86 -2.21 -17.99 1.94
N PRO A 87 -1.72 -18.18 3.18
CA PRO A 87 -2.50 -18.85 4.21
C PRO A 87 -3.82 -18.13 4.49
N LEU A 88 -4.91 -18.91 4.49
CA LEU A 88 -6.27 -18.45 4.73
C LEU A 88 -6.53 -18.38 6.24
N LEU A 89 -7.28 -17.36 6.67
CA LEU A 89 -7.63 -17.12 8.06
C LEU A 89 -9.09 -17.48 8.31
N ASP A 90 -9.34 -18.11 9.46
CA ASP A 90 -10.68 -18.36 9.94
C ASP A 90 -11.23 -17.09 10.60
N LYS A 91 -12.27 -16.50 10.00
CA LYS A 91 -12.94 -15.29 10.49
C LYS A 91 -13.50 -15.46 11.91
N THR A 92 -13.88 -16.68 12.29
CA THR A 92 -14.41 -16.95 13.64
C THR A 92 -13.33 -16.76 14.71
N LEU A 93 -12.07 -17.09 14.39
CA LEU A 93 -10.92 -16.84 15.26
C LEU A 93 -10.60 -15.35 15.38
N LEU A 94 -10.95 -14.54 14.37
CA LEU A 94 -10.91 -13.08 14.42
C LEU A 94 -12.13 -12.48 15.14
N GLY A 95 -13.02 -13.30 15.72
CA GLY A 95 -14.23 -12.84 16.39
C GLY A 95 -15.33 -12.38 15.44
N PHE A 96 -15.33 -12.83 14.18
CA PHE A 96 -16.36 -12.52 13.19
C PHE A 96 -17.14 -13.78 12.81
N ASP A 97 -18.29 -13.96 13.47
CA ASP A 97 -19.28 -15.01 13.18
C ASP A 97 -20.72 -14.41 13.24
N PRO A 98 -21.19 -13.79 12.15
CA PRO A 98 -22.54 -13.25 12.08
C PRO A 98 -23.63 -14.29 12.30
N ALA A 99 -23.39 -15.56 11.96
CA ALA A 99 -24.37 -16.64 12.11
C ALA A 99 -24.58 -17.01 13.58
N ALA A 100 -23.52 -16.92 14.40
CA ALA A 100 -23.59 -17.06 15.86
C ALA A 100 -23.89 -15.74 16.60
N GLY A 101 -24.01 -14.61 15.88
CA GLY A 101 -24.24 -13.28 16.46
C GLY A 101 -23.02 -12.66 17.12
N VAL A 102 -21.81 -13.09 16.75
CA VAL A 102 -20.54 -12.60 17.29
C VAL A 102 -19.89 -11.67 16.27
N ILE A 103 -19.77 -10.39 16.61
CA ILE A 103 -19.04 -9.39 15.81
C ILE A 103 -18.11 -8.65 16.76
N GLY A 104 -16.84 -9.03 16.72
CA GLY A 104 -15.84 -8.62 17.69
C GLY A 104 -15.93 -9.43 18.99
N SER A 105 -14.77 -9.89 19.46
CA SER A 105 -14.59 -10.46 20.79
C SER A 105 -13.18 -10.17 21.32
N ASP A 106 -13.00 -10.22 22.64
CA ASP A 106 -11.68 -10.06 23.27
C ASP A 106 -10.71 -11.15 22.80
N ALA A 107 -11.20 -12.40 22.67
CA ALA A 107 -10.43 -13.52 22.14
C ALA A 107 -10.02 -13.30 20.67
N GLY A 108 -10.90 -12.71 19.85
CA GLY A 108 -10.58 -12.37 18.46
C GLY A 108 -9.52 -11.27 18.37
N ARG A 109 -9.56 -10.31 19.29
CA ARG A 109 -8.55 -9.26 19.40
C ARG A 109 -7.19 -9.83 19.81
N GLU A 110 -7.16 -10.72 20.81
CA GLU A 110 -5.94 -11.43 21.22
C GLU A 110 -5.37 -12.28 20.07
N TYR A 111 -6.23 -12.97 19.33
CA TYR A 111 -5.80 -13.73 18.15
C TYR A 111 -5.18 -12.84 17.08
N LEU A 112 -5.78 -11.67 16.78
CA LEU A 112 -5.21 -10.69 15.85
C LEU A 112 -3.82 -10.23 16.32
N THR A 113 -3.65 -9.89 17.60
CA THR A 113 -2.35 -9.49 18.17
C THR A 113 -1.28 -10.55 17.91
N LEU A 114 -1.59 -11.83 18.16
CA LEU A 114 -0.67 -12.94 17.89
C LEU A 114 -0.35 -13.10 16.40
N GLN A 115 -1.32 -12.87 15.50
CA GLN A 115 -1.05 -12.90 14.06
C GLN A 115 -0.15 -11.75 13.62
N LEU A 116 -0.39 -10.53 14.12
CA LEU A 116 0.45 -9.37 13.83
C LEU A 116 1.89 -9.57 14.32
N GLU A 117 2.08 -10.16 15.51
CA GLU A 117 3.40 -10.56 16.01
C GLU A 117 4.09 -11.58 15.11
N ARG A 118 3.37 -12.63 14.68
CA ARG A 118 3.88 -13.63 13.72
C ARG A 118 4.28 -13.01 12.39
N LEU A 119 3.56 -11.99 11.94
CA LEU A 119 3.85 -11.23 10.72
C LEU A 119 4.95 -10.18 10.91
N SER A 120 5.65 -10.18 12.06
CA SER A 120 6.70 -9.22 12.41
C SER A 120 6.21 -7.76 12.44
N MET A 121 4.95 -7.55 12.80
CA MET A 121 4.30 -6.24 12.93
C MET A 121 3.64 -6.06 14.31
N PRO A 122 4.40 -6.07 15.41
CA PRO A 122 3.82 -5.93 16.74
C PRO A 122 3.20 -4.54 16.94
N VAL A 123 1.90 -4.49 17.26
CA VAL A 123 1.19 -3.25 17.62
C VAL A 123 1.01 -3.22 19.13
N ARG A 124 1.79 -2.36 19.80
CA ARG A 124 1.80 -2.26 21.28
C ARG A 124 0.85 -1.21 21.83
N ASP A 125 0.49 -0.23 21.01
CA ASP A 125 -0.43 0.81 21.38
C ASP A 125 -1.87 0.26 21.32
N GLU A 126 -2.61 0.42 22.41
CA GLU A 126 -3.94 -0.19 22.58
C GLU A 126 -5.01 0.53 21.74
N GLU A 127 -4.85 1.83 21.48
CA GLU A 127 -5.76 2.59 20.61
C GLU A 127 -5.53 2.20 19.15
N LEU A 128 -4.25 2.11 18.74
CA LEU A 128 -3.86 1.67 17.41
C LEU A 128 -4.30 0.23 17.14
N LEU A 129 -4.10 -0.68 18.10
CA LEU A 129 -4.58 -2.05 17.98
C LEU A 129 -6.11 -2.11 17.86
N SER A 130 -6.84 -1.24 18.57
CA SER A 130 -8.30 -1.15 18.44
C SER A 130 -8.70 -0.66 17.05
N ALA A 131 -7.98 0.32 16.49
CA ALA A 131 -8.22 0.81 15.13
C ALA A 131 -7.95 -0.26 14.07
N VAL A 132 -6.84 -0.99 14.18
CA VAL A 132 -6.51 -2.12 13.30
C VAL A 132 -7.59 -3.20 13.42
N TYR A 133 -8.01 -3.55 14.64
CA TYR A 133 -9.03 -4.58 14.83
C TYR A 133 -10.38 -4.19 14.22
N ALA A 134 -10.81 -2.94 14.41
CA ALA A 134 -12.01 -2.43 13.76
C ALA A 134 -11.92 -2.49 12.23
N ALA A 135 -10.75 -2.22 11.66
CA ALA A 135 -10.52 -2.37 10.22
C ALA A 135 -10.61 -3.84 9.78
N VAL A 136 -10.02 -4.76 10.54
CA VAL A 136 -10.07 -6.21 10.24
C VAL A 136 -11.51 -6.73 10.29
N LEU A 137 -12.33 -6.28 11.23
CA LEU A 137 -13.75 -6.68 11.28
C LEU A 137 -14.53 -6.18 10.05
N ARG A 138 -14.27 -4.97 9.58
CA ARG A 138 -14.84 -4.47 8.31
C ARG A 138 -14.38 -5.31 7.13
N LEU A 139 -13.10 -5.65 7.05
CA LEU A 139 -12.58 -6.54 6.02
C LEU A 139 -13.27 -7.91 6.04
N CYS A 140 -13.51 -8.49 7.22
CA CYS A 140 -14.23 -9.75 7.35
C CYS A 140 -15.67 -9.67 6.83
N GLU A 141 -16.30 -8.49 6.89
CA GLU A 141 -17.63 -8.23 6.32
C GLU A 141 -17.56 -8.12 4.80
N ASP A 142 -16.58 -7.37 4.27
CA ASP A 142 -16.49 -7.03 2.85
C ASP A 142 -15.89 -8.15 1.97
N LYS A 143 -15.00 -8.97 2.54
CA LYS A 143 -14.21 -9.97 1.82
C LYS A 143 -14.64 -11.38 2.21
N GLU A 144 -14.88 -12.27 1.27
CA GLU A 144 -15.32 -13.66 1.53
C GLU A 144 -14.23 -14.47 2.25
N GLN A 145 -13.01 -14.43 1.72
CA GLN A 145 -11.85 -15.14 2.25
C GLN A 145 -10.77 -14.15 2.69
N VAL A 146 -10.42 -14.18 3.97
CA VAL A 146 -9.36 -13.33 4.52
C VAL A 146 -8.07 -14.13 4.58
N TYR A 147 -6.97 -13.53 4.12
CA TYR A 147 -5.65 -14.14 4.08
C TYR A 147 -4.70 -13.43 5.04
N GLU A 148 -3.65 -14.12 5.50
CA GLU A 148 -2.62 -13.52 6.37
C GLU A 148 -2.03 -12.19 5.82
N PRO A 149 -1.74 -12.04 4.50
CA PRO A 149 -1.27 -10.77 3.95
C PRO A 149 -2.29 -9.62 4.05
N ASP A 150 -3.59 -9.90 4.09
CA ASP A 150 -4.59 -8.83 4.24
C ASP A 150 -4.44 -8.14 5.60
N LEU A 151 -4.16 -8.90 6.67
CA LEU A 151 -3.92 -8.33 7.99
C LEU A 151 -2.70 -7.41 7.98
N ARG A 152 -1.65 -7.80 7.26
CA ARG A 152 -0.42 -7.01 7.13
C ARG A 152 -0.71 -5.70 6.43
N VAL A 153 -1.32 -5.76 5.24
CA VAL A 153 -1.61 -4.58 4.42
C VAL A 153 -2.51 -3.60 5.18
N LEU A 154 -3.56 -4.11 5.82
CA LEU A 154 -4.49 -3.29 6.57
C LEU A 154 -3.86 -2.68 7.83
N ALA A 155 -3.06 -3.47 8.55
CA ALA A 155 -2.31 -2.93 9.69
C ALA A 155 -1.30 -1.88 9.25
N GLN A 156 -0.60 -2.08 8.11
CA GLN A 156 0.32 -1.07 7.58
C GLN A 156 -0.40 0.21 7.24
N GLU A 157 -1.56 0.16 6.61
CA GLU A 157 -2.37 1.34 6.31
C GLU A 157 -2.76 2.10 7.58
N VAL A 158 -3.25 1.40 8.60
CA VAL A 158 -3.67 2.01 9.87
C VAL A 158 -2.47 2.52 10.69
N ILE A 159 -1.31 1.84 10.66
CA ILE A 159 -0.09 2.26 11.37
C ILE A 159 0.61 3.41 10.64
N ALA A 160 0.60 3.39 9.30
CA ALA A 160 1.21 4.41 8.46
C ALA A 160 0.43 5.72 8.46
N GLU A 161 -0.61 5.85 9.29
CA GLU A 161 -1.28 7.10 9.59
C GLU A 161 -0.23 8.17 9.92
N ALA A 162 0.08 8.96 8.89
CA ALA A 162 0.68 10.27 8.98
C ALA A 162 -0.08 11.09 10.05
N PRO A 163 0.47 12.21 10.54
CA PRO A 163 -0.29 13.10 11.43
C PRO A 163 -1.68 13.35 10.83
N GLN A 164 -2.72 12.80 11.47
CA GLN A 164 -4.06 12.68 10.90
C GLN A 164 -4.75 14.05 10.86
N ARG A 165 -4.33 14.91 9.92
CA ARG A 165 -4.93 16.23 9.69
C ARG A 165 -6.10 16.15 8.72
N LEU A 166 -6.03 15.18 7.81
CA LEU A 166 -7.08 14.83 6.87
C LEU A 166 -7.47 13.38 7.09
N ARG A 167 -8.78 13.10 7.17
CA ARG A 167 -9.33 11.74 7.19
C ARG A 167 -10.45 11.62 6.18
N LEU A 168 -10.42 10.59 5.33
CA LEU A 168 -11.54 10.28 4.45
C LEU A 168 -12.71 9.77 5.28
N LEU A 169 -13.87 10.45 5.21
CA LEU A 169 -15.08 10.05 5.93
C LEU A 169 -16.07 9.32 5.02
N ALA A 170 -16.20 9.78 3.77
CA ALA A 170 -17.06 9.18 2.79
C ALA A 170 -16.60 9.53 1.38
N VAL A 171 -16.87 8.63 0.44
CA VAL A 171 -16.74 8.89 -0.98
C VAL A 171 -17.90 8.25 -1.74
N THR A 172 -18.42 8.97 -2.73
CA THR A 172 -19.31 8.42 -3.76
C THR A 172 -18.72 8.73 -5.12
N VAL A 173 -18.57 7.71 -5.97
CA VAL A 173 -18.03 7.87 -7.32
C VAL A 173 -19.00 7.29 -8.34
N THR A 174 -19.27 8.06 -9.38
CA THR A 174 -20.05 7.64 -10.55
C THR A 174 -19.18 7.79 -11.78
N SER A 175 -19.02 6.71 -12.54
CA SER A 175 -18.24 6.72 -13.79
C SER A 175 -18.99 5.97 -14.88
N SER A 176 -18.77 6.34 -16.13
CA SER A 176 -19.38 5.70 -17.30
C SER A 176 -18.45 5.83 -18.50
N THR A 177 -18.38 4.79 -19.33
CA THR A 177 -17.53 4.80 -20.52
C THR A 177 -17.90 5.98 -21.43
N GLY A 178 -16.92 6.80 -21.77
CA GLY A 178 -17.09 7.95 -22.66
C GLY A 178 -17.73 9.19 -22.03
N LEU A 179 -17.96 9.19 -20.70
CA LEU A 179 -18.45 10.34 -19.96
C LEU A 179 -17.48 10.70 -18.82
N PRO A 180 -17.37 11.99 -18.44
CA PRO A 180 -16.62 12.37 -17.25
C PRO A 180 -17.14 11.66 -16.00
N ALA A 181 -16.23 11.21 -15.15
CA ALA A 181 -16.59 10.70 -13.83
C ALA A 181 -16.93 11.85 -12.88
N THR A 182 -17.79 11.56 -11.90
CA THR A 182 -18.12 12.47 -10.80
C THR A 182 -17.73 11.80 -9.50
N ALA A 183 -17.07 12.55 -8.62
CA ALA A 183 -16.79 12.12 -7.26
C ALA A 183 -17.31 13.15 -6.25
N GLU A 184 -18.00 12.68 -5.22
CA GLU A 184 -18.32 13.44 -4.02
C GLU A 184 -17.49 12.88 -2.87
N VAL A 185 -16.65 13.72 -2.28
CA VAL A 185 -15.70 13.37 -1.23
C VAL A 185 -16.04 14.16 0.03
N THR A 186 -16.08 13.48 1.17
CA THR A 186 -16.19 14.08 2.49
C THR A 186 -14.91 13.81 3.28
N LEU A 187 -14.24 14.88 3.71
CA LEU A 187 -13.04 14.81 4.54
C LEU A 187 -13.30 15.40 5.92
N GLU A 188 -12.73 14.79 6.95
CA GLU A 188 -12.45 15.47 8.22
C GLU A 188 -11.27 16.40 7.99
N LEU A 189 -11.48 17.70 8.24
CA LEU A 189 -10.43 18.72 8.23
C LEU A 189 -10.21 19.18 9.68
N GLY A 190 -9.12 19.89 9.97
CA GLY A 190 -8.87 20.44 11.32
C GLY A 190 -9.97 21.37 11.87
N GLN A 191 -10.90 21.83 11.02
CA GLN A 191 -12.05 22.68 11.35
C GLN A 191 -13.39 21.93 11.36
N GLY A 192 -13.38 20.61 11.20
CA GLY A 192 -14.55 19.75 11.09
C GLY A 192 -14.73 19.11 9.70
N PRO A 193 -15.80 18.31 9.52
CA PRO A 193 -16.09 17.63 8.27
C PRO A 193 -16.54 18.60 7.17
N ALA A 194 -16.03 18.39 5.95
CA ALA A 194 -16.40 19.15 4.76
C ALA A 194 -16.58 18.24 3.55
N MET A 195 -17.51 18.60 2.66
CA MET A 195 -17.88 17.81 1.49
C MET A 195 -17.74 18.62 0.20
N ARG A 196 -17.25 17.98 -0.86
CA ARG A 196 -17.13 18.59 -2.19
C ARG A 196 -17.41 17.57 -3.28
N ARG A 197 -18.06 18.02 -4.34
CA ARG A 197 -18.30 17.25 -5.56
C ARG A 197 -17.59 17.90 -6.73
N GLU A 198 -16.85 17.10 -7.50
CA GLU A 198 -16.11 17.55 -8.68
C GLU A 198 -16.21 16.51 -9.82
N HIS A 199 -15.77 16.92 -11.01
CA HIS A 199 -15.75 16.08 -12.22
C HIS A 199 -14.31 15.85 -12.70
N GLY A 200 -14.08 14.72 -13.34
CA GLY A 200 -12.76 14.36 -13.86
C GLY A 200 -12.85 13.36 -15.01
N ASP A 201 -11.72 13.11 -15.64
CA ASP A 201 -11.61 12.18 -16.77
C ASP A 201 -11.83 10.72 -16.32
N GLY A 202 -11.57 10.45 -15.04
CA GLY A 202 -11.79 9.18 -14.40
C GLY A 202 -12.15 9.31 -12.92
N PRO A 203 -12.50 8.20 -12.27
CA PRO A 203 -12.97 8.20 -10.88
C PRO A 203 -11.95 8.81 -9.91
N LEU A 204 -10.67 8.45 -10.06
CA LEU A 204 -9.59 8.98 -9.22
C LEU A 204 -9.34 10.47 -9.50
N ASP A 205 -9.31 10.88 -10.77
CA ASP A 205 -9.13 12.31 -11.12
C ASP A 205 -10.24 13.18 -10.53
N ALA A 206 -11.50 12.76 -10.62
CA ALA A 206 -12.62 13.47 -10.01
C ALA A 206 -12.48 13.56 -8.48
N ALA A 207 -12.07 12.47 -7.83
CA ALA A 207 -11.88 12.42 -6.38
C ALA A 207 -10.70 13.32 -5.93
N PHE A 208 -9.57 13.26 -6.63
CA PHE A 208 -8.41 14.09 -6.35
C PHE A 208 -8.74 15.56 -6.51
N LYS A 209 -9.46 15.96 -7.58
CA LYS A 209 -9.96 17.33 -7.75
C LYS A 209 -10.84 17.76 -6.58
N ALA A 210 -11.77 16.92 -6.12
CA ALA A 210 -12.60 17.22 -4.95
C ALA A 210 -11.74 17.46 -3.69
N ILE A 211 -10.73 16.62 -3.45
CA ILE A 211 -9.79 16.76 -2.34
C ILE A 211 -8.95 18.04 -2.45
N GLN A 212 -8.45 18.38 -3.65
CA GLN A 212 -7.72 19.61 -3.91
C GLN A 212 -8.58 20.85 -3.59
N ARG A 213 -9.87 20.82 -3.97
CA ARG A 213 -10.82 21.89 -3.66
C ARG A 213 -11.16 21.99 -2.18
N LEU A 214 -11.21 20.87 -1.46
CA LEU A 214 -11.43 20.87 -0.01
C LEU A 214 -10.22 21.42 0.75
N THR A 215 -9.02 21.03 0.32
CA THR A 215 -7.77 21.35 1.02
C THR A 215 -7.11 22.65 0.55
N GLN A 216 -7.50 23.17 -0.62
CA GLN A 216 -6.84 24.28 -1.32
C GLN A 216 -5.36 23.99 -1.62
N LEU A 217 -5.03 22.73 -1.84
CA LEU A 217 -3.70 22.25 -2.22
C LEU A 217 -3.79 21.62 -3.60
N GLU A 218 -2.82 21.91 -4.47
CA GLU A 218 -2.76 21.39 -5.84
C GLU A 218 -1.46 20.61 -6.05
N PRO A 219 -1.26 19.47 -5.36
CA PRO A 219 -0.09 18.63 -5.57
C PRO A 219 -0.14 17.98 -6.97
N VAL A 220 1.03 17.83 -7.58
CA VAL A 220 1.20 17.09 -8.83
C VAL A 220 1.39 15.60 -8.48
N VAL A 221 0.64 14.73 -9.14
CA VAL A 221 0.86 13.28 -9.07
C VAL A 221 2.08 12.93 -9.93
N GLU A 222 3.14 12.43 -9.32
CA GLU A 222 4.38 12.01 -10.00
C GLU A 222 4.30 10.56 -10.47
N ASN A 223 3.76 9.68 -9.63
CA ASN A 223 3.50 8.28 -9.96
C ASN A 223 2.24 7.77 -9.22
N PHE A 224 1.61 6.73 -9.77
CA PHE A 224 0.47 6.06 -9.16
C PHE A 224 0.45 4.59 -9.62
N SER A 225 0.52 3.67 -8.66
CA SER A 225 0.41 2.23 -8.93
C SER A 225 -0.65 1.60 -8.03
N VAL A 226 -1.42 0.67 -8.57
CA VAL A 226 -2.36 -0.15 -7.80
C VAL A 226 -2.19 -1.61 -8.17
N VAL A 227 -2.03 -2.46 -7.17
CA VAL A 227 -1.81 -3.90 -7.34
C VAL A 227 -2.77 -4.69 -6.46
N ALA A 228 -3.07 -5.93 -6.85
CA ALA A 228 -3.77 -6.85 -5.98
C ALA A 228 -2.77 -7.45 -4.97
N ALA A 229 -2.95 -7.17 -3.69
CA ALA A 229 -2.13 -7.72 -2.61
C ALA A 229 -2.47 -9.18 -2.29
N THR A 230 -3.70 -9.60 -2.59
CA THR A 230 -4.21 -10.95 -2.35
C THR A 230 -5.02 -11.46 -3.54
N PRO A 231 -5.17 -12.78 -3.70
CA PRO A 231 -5.98 -13.35 -4.78
C PRO A 231 -7.48 -13.21 -4.50
N GLY A 232 -8.30 -13.41 -5.53
CA GLY A 232 -9.75 -13.42 -5.45
C GLY A 232 -10.41 -12.27 -6.22
N ARG A 233 -11.73 -12.38 -6.41
CA ARG A 233 -12.55 -11.30 -7.00
C ARG A 233 -12.67 -10.10 -6.06
N ASP A 234 -12.61 -10.39 -4.77
CA ASP A 234 -12.60 -9.51 -3.61
C ASP A 234 -11.18 -9.24 -3.10
N ALA A 235 -10.18 -9.39 -3.99
CA ALA A 235 -8.79 -9.09 -3.71
C ALA A 235 -8.62 -7.72 -3.04
N MET A 236 -7.72 -7.64 -2.07
CA MET A 236 -7.32 -6.35 -1.51
C MET A 236 -6.49 -5.62 -2.56
N ALA A 237 -6.92 -4.43 -2.94
CA ALA A 237 -6.12 -3.51 -3.74
C ALA A 237 -5.20 -2.72 -2.81
N GLU A 238 -3.91 -2.70 -3.13
CA GLU A 238 -2.90 -1.85 -2.49
C GLU A 238 -2.47 -0.79 -3.50
N ALA A 239 -2.67 0.48 -3.16
CA ALA A 239 -2.31 1.61 -3.98
C ALA A 239 -1.14 2.37 -3.35
N VAL A 240 -0.21 2.84 -4.19
CA VAL A 240 0.90 3.69 -3.82
C VAL A 240 0.92 4.89 -4.75
N ILE A 241 1.11 6.09 -4.20
CA ILE A 241 1.12 7.34 -4.94
C ILE A 241 2.22 8.27 -4.47
N GLY A 242 2.91 8.89 -5.42
CA GLY A 242 3.90 9.93 -5.21
C GLY A 242 3.31 11.29 -5.54
N LEU A 243 3.33 12.21 -4.57
CA LEU A 243 2.85 13.58 -4.72
C LEU A 243 4.00 14.58 -4.60
N VAL A 244 3.97 15.62 -5.44
CA VAL A 244 4.90 16.75 -5.40
C VAL A 244 4.13 18.05 -5.15
N LEU A 245 4.51 18.81 -4.13
CA LEU A 245 3.94 20.12 -3.83
C LEU A 245 5.04 21.07 -3.34
N ASP A 246 5.16 22.23 -3.98
CA ASP A 246 6.21 23.24 -3.71
C ASP A 246 7.64 22.66 -3.67
N GLY A 247 7.96 21.73 -4.58
CA GLY A 247 9.27 21.08 -4.62
C GLY A 247 9.53 20.05 -3.51
N ARG A 248 8.55 19.78 -2.64
CA ARG A 248 8.58 18.66 -1.70
C ARG A 248 7.90 17.44 -2.29
N ARG A 249 8.43 16.26 -1.98
CA ARG A 249 7.88 14.96 -2.38
C ARG A 249 7.36 14.22 -1.16
N ALA A 250 6.25 13.52 -1.32
CA ALA A 250 5.75 12.55 -0.36
C ALA A 250 5.21 11.33 -1.07
N VAL A 251 5.31 10.18 -0.42
CA VAL A 251 4.70 8.93 -0.86
C VAL A 251 3.60 8.57 0.14
N GLY A 252 2.46 8.15 -0.38
CA GLY A 252 1.36 7.62 0.41
C GLY A 252 0.94 6.26 -0.13
N SER A 253 0.44 5.42 0.77
CA SER A 253 -0.14 4.13 0.46
C SER A 253 -1.56 4.06 1.01
N GLY A 254 -2.39 3.20 0.41
CA GLY A 254 -3.75 2.94 0.86
C GLY A 254 -4.21 1.58 0.40
N ALA A 255 -5.14 0.98 1.14
CA ALA A 255 -5.65 -0.35 0.84
C ALA A 255 -7.16 -0.42 0.97
N SER A 256 -7.80 -1.19 0.09
CA SER A 256 -9.23 -1.46 0.15
C SER A 256 -9.56 -2.60 -0.79
N THR A 257 -10.65 -3.33 -0.53
CA THR A 257 -11.24 -4.24 -1.54
C THR A 257 -11.79 -3.48 -2.75
N ASN A 258 -11.89 -2.14 -2.67
CA ASN A 258 -12.19 -1.23 -3.76
C ASN A 258 -10.94 -0.46 -4.21
N ALA A 259 -10.44 -0.75 -5.41
CA ALA A 259 -9.25 -0.11 -5.97
C ALA A 259 -9.33 1.42 -6.10
N ILE A 260 -10.53 1.99 -6.31
CA ILE A 260 -10.71 3.45 -6.35
C ILE A 260 -10.52 4.02 -4.95
N GLU A 261 -11.09 3.38 -3.94
CA GLU A 261 -10.96 3.82 -2.55
C GLU A 261 -9.52 3.69 -2.06
N ALA A 262 -8.82 2.59 -2.37
CA ALA A 262 -7.41 2.41 -2.07
C ALA A 262 -6.57 3.58 -2.63
N GLY A 263 -6.82 3.98 -3.88
CA GLY A 263 -6.15 5.12 -4.49
C GLY A 263 -6.45 6.47 -3.83
N ILE A 264 -7.67 6.65 -3.30
CA ILE A 264 -8.05 7.85 -2.56
C ILE A 264 -7.37 7.89 -1.19
N HIS A 265 -7.33 6.77 -0.46
CA HIS A 265 -6.59 6.65 0.80
C HIS A 265 -5.11 6.95 0.60
N ALA A 266 -4.48 6.37 -0.44
CA ALA A 266 -3.09 6.65 -0.78
C ALA A 266 -2.84 8.15 -1.02
N TYR A 267 -3.73 8.82 -1.75
CA TYR A 267 -3.63 10.26 -2.03
C TYR A 267 -3.74 11.10 -0.75
N VAL A 268 -4.72 10.81 0.12
CA VAL A 268 -4.93 11.51 1.39
C VAL A 268 -3.71 11.32 2.31
N ASN A 269 -3.17 10.11 2.38
CA ASN A 269 -1.99 9.79 3.19
C ASN A 269 -0.74 10.52 2.69
N ALA A 270 -0.49 10.53 1.38
CA ALA A 270 0.60 11.32 0.80
C ALA A 270 0.46 12.82 1.11
N LEU A 271 -0.77 13.33 1.04
CA LEU A 271 -1.05 14.75 1.31
C LEU A 271 -0.83 15.13 2.78
N ASN A 272 -1.17 14.25 3.73
CA ASN A 272 -0.90 14.47 5.15
C ASN A 272 0.60 14.66 5.42
N PHE A 273 1.49 13.89 4.79
CA PHE A 273 2.94 14.08 4.90
C PHE A 273 3.40 15.44 4.34
N LEU A 274 2.83 15.89 3.21
CA LEU A 274 3.16 17.20 2.64
C LEU A 274 2.69 18.36 3.52
N ILE A 275 1.54 18.22 4.19
CA ILE A 275 1.00 19.24 5.11
C ILE A 275 1.87 19.34 6.37
N GLU A 276 2.28 18.22 6.95
CA GLU A 276 3.12 18.22 8.15
C GLU A 276 4.47 18.89 7.87
N ALA A 277 5.12 18.54 6.76
CA ALA A 277 6.38 19.15 6.34
C ALA A 277 6.28 20.65 6.05
N ARG A 278 5.07 21.23 5.95
CA ARG A 278 4.83 22.67 5.74
C ARG A 278 4.88 23.50 7.01
N MET A 279 4.80 22.90 8.20
CA MET A 279 4.78 23.66 9.45
C MET A 279 6.11 23.56 10.21
N PRO A 280 6.71 24.68 10.64
CA PRO A 280 7.75 24.64 11.67
C PRO A 280 7.11 24.23 13.01
N ALA A 281 7.84 23.42 13.78
CA ALA A 281 7.50 23.01 15.15
C ALA A 281 7.31 24.20 16.10
#